data_AF-A0A0P7UQE7-F1
#
_entry.id   AF-A0A0P7UQE7-F1
#
_cell.length_a   1.000
_cell.length_b   1.000
_cell.length_c   1.000
_cell.angle_alpha   90.00
_cell.angle_beta   90.00
_cell.angle_gamma   90.00
#
_symmetry.space_group_name_H-M   'P 1'
#
loop_
_entity.id
_entity.type
_entity.pdbx_description
1 polymer ?
#
loop_
_entity_poly.entity_id
_entity_poly.type
_entity_poly.pdbx_seq_one_letter_code
_entity_poly.pdbx_strand_id
1 'polypeptide(L)'
;MAGVTQGLWDLLLEYKGWLRSPFFPVFFSLTAYLAFCLPFVLLDAIAPRVALVRRFRIQQRSHVSWAMMWNCLAQALYNHVVFIFPLTVMHWYWRPVRFPGEAPGLLRAAGEMVACLLLFDFQYFVWHLLHHKVPWLYRTFHKVHHKYTSTFALTTEYSGAWETLSLGFFAAVNPMLLGCHPLTEMLFFVLNIWLSVEDHSGYDFPWEQMEMLAKKKHNGKERPRWPSASCLLSGRRHRVVFRLWWND
;
A
#
# COMPACT_ATOMS: atom_id res chain seq x y z
N MET A 1 1.07 32.32 13.27
CA MET A 1 0.31 31.06 13.16
C MET A 1 1.16 30.09 12.36
N ALA A 2 1.83 29.15 13.01
CA ALA A 2 2.52 28.09 12.27
C ALA A 2 1.47 27.31 11.46
N GLY A 3 1.72 27.09 10.16
CA GLY A 3 0.80 26.31 9.33
C GLY A 3 0.65 24.88 9.86
N VAL A 4 -0.43 24.18 9.51
CA VAL A 4 -0.71 22.81 9.98
C VAL A 4 0.48 21.86 9.72
N THR A 5 1.14 21.99 8.57
CA THR A 5 2.35 21.21 8.24
C THR A 5 3.54 21.55 9.11
N GLN A 6 3.70 22.82 9.52
CA GLN A 6 4.78 23.24 10.42
C GLN A 6 4.59 22.68 11.81
N GLY A 7 3.39 22.75 12.39
CA GLY A 7 3.13 22.19 13.72
C GLY A 7 3.42 20.69 13.82
N LEU A 8 3.04 19.92 12.79
CA LEU A 8 3.39 18.50 12.70
C LEU A 8 4.91 18.29 12.56
N TRP A 9 5.58 19.12 11.75
CA TRP A 9 7.01 19.03 11.54
C TRP A 9 7.82 19.36 12.81
N ASP A 10 7.42 20.39 13.53
CA ASP A 10 8.05 20.79 14.80
C ASP A 10 7.98 19.64 15.81
N LEU A 11 6.83 18.98 15.94
CA LEU A 11 6.66 17.79 16.79
C LEU A 11 7.61 16.64 16.36
N LEU A 12 7.72 16.38 15.06
CA LEU A 12 8.65 15.34 14.57
C LEU A 12 10.11 15.72 14.83
N LEU A 13 10.46 17.00 14.72
CA LEU A 13 11.80 17.49 15.01
C LEU A 13 12.20 17.36 16.49
N GLU A 14 11.26 17.27 17.44
CA GLU A 14 11.57 16.91 18.83
C GLU A 14 12.24 15.53 18.91
N TYR A 15 11.91 14.62 17.99
CA TYR A 15 12.46 13.27 17.88
C TYR A 15 13.58 13.16 16.83
N LYS A 16 14.23 14.26 16.45
CA LYS A 16 15.27 14.30 15.40
C LYS A 16 16.40 13.28 15.60
N GLY A 17 16.76 12.97 16.85
CA GLY A 17 17.73 11.91 17.14
C GLY A 17 17.28 10.54 16.64
N TRP A 18 16.00 10.20 16.86
CA TRP A 18 15.38 8.99 16.35
C TRP A 18 15.23 9.04 14.82
N LEU A 19 14.74 10.15 14.25
CA LEU A 19 14.58 10.29 12.79
C LEU A 19 15.89 10.09 12.01
N ARG A 20 17.03 10.41 12.63
CA ARG A 20 18.37 10.20 12.05
C ARG A 20 18.91 8.79 12.23
N SER A 21 18.25 7.94 12.99
CA SER A 21 18.70 6.57 13.25
C SER A 21 18.55 5.68 12.02
N PRO A 22 19.50 4.78 11.71
CA PRO A 22 19.32 3.79 10.64
C PRO A 22 18.18 2.79 10.94
N PHE A 23 17.75 2.70 12.20
CA PHE A 23 16.63 1.89 12.64
C PHE A 23 15.28 2.53 12.30
N PHE A 24 15.21 3.86 12.22
CA PHE A 24 13.93 4.58 12.08
C PHE A 24 13.11 4.12 10.88
N PRO A 25 13.64 4.03 9.64
CA PRO A 25 12.82 3.65 8.50
C PRO A 25 12.17 2.27 8.65
N VAL A 26 12.88 1.30 9.24
CA VAL A 26 12.38 -0.08 9.44
C VAL A 26 11.28 -0.13 10.48
N PHE A 27 11.47 0.53 11.63
CA PHE A 27 10.43 0.59 12.65
C PHE A 27 9.23 1.40 12.17
N PHE A 28 9.47 2.50 11.47
CA PHE A 28 8.43 3.34 10.89
C PHE A 28 7.54 2.55 9.91
N SER A 29 8.13 1.87 8.92
CA SER A 29 7.37 1.08 7.95
C SER A 29 6.63 -0.08 8.60
N LEU A 30 7.32 -0.86 9.45
CA LEU A 30 6.75 -2.02 10.13
C LEU A 30 5.60 -1.63 11.07
N THR A 31 5.78 -0.56 11.86
CA THR A 31 4.72 -0.07 12.76
C THR A 31 3.53 0.45 11.97
N ALA A 32 3.74 1.22 10.89
CA ALA A 32 2.64 1.69 10.05
C ALA A 32 1.87 0.51 9.42
N TYR A 33 2.60 -0.46 8.86
CA TYR A 33 2.02 -1.68 8.28
C TYR A 33 1.19 -2.45 9.31
N LEU A 34 1.75 -2.80 10.46
CA LEU A 34 1.04 -3.56 11.49
C LEU A 34 -0.16 -2.79 12.06
N ALA A 35 -0.02 -1.48 12.25
CA ALA A 35 -1.12 -0.63 12.71
C ALA A 35 -2.28 -0.61 11.72
N PHE A 36 -2.00 -0.54 10.41
CA PHE A 36 -3.03 -0.58 9.38
C PHE A 36 -3.62 -1.96 9.15
N CYS A 37 -2.86 -3.04 9.33
CA CYS A 37 -3.41 -4.39 9.28
C CYS A 37 -4.34 -4.69 10.46
N LEU A 38 -4.07 -4.14 11.65
CA LEU A 38 -4.77 -4.50 12.89
C LEU A 38 -6.30 -4.40 12.79
N PRO A 39 -6.91 -3.31 12.28
CA PRO A 39 -8.36 -3.25 12.06
C PRO A 39 -8.90 -4.41 11.22
N PHE A 40 -8.22 -4.78 10.13
CA PHE A 40 -8.66 -5.87 9.26
C PHE A 40 -8.46 -7.25 9.88
N VAL A 41 -7.39 -7.44 10.66
CA VAL A 41 -7.19 -8.67 11.45
C VAL A 41 -8.31 -8.85 12.48
N LEU A 42 -8.73 -7.76 13.14
CA LEU A 42 -9.86 -7.79 14.06
C LEU A 42 -11.17 -8.09 13.32
N LEU A 43 -11.37 -7.53 12.13
CA LEU A 43 -12.51 -7.85 11.26
C LEU A 43 -12.52 -9.33 10.87
N ASP A 44 -11.38 -9.91 10.50
CA ASP A 44 -11.27 -11.34 10.15
C ASP A 44 -11.61 -12.22 11.37
N ALA A 45 -11.20 -11.83 12.58
CA ALA A 45 -11.49 -12.56 13.81
C ALA A 45 -12.99 -12.56 14.20
N ILE A 46 -13.72 -11.48 13.89
CA ILE A 46 -15.16 -11.36 14.20
C ILE A 46 -16.06 -11.78 13.03
N ALA A 47 -15.55 -11.81 11.79
CA ALA A 47 -16.33 -12.15 10.61
C ALA A 47 -17.09 -13.49 10.72
N PRO A 48 -16.55 -14.58 11.29
CA PRO A 48 -17.32 -15.82 11.47
C PRO A 48 -18.59 -15.63 12.31
N ARG A 49 -18.60 -14.67 13.23
CA ARG A 49 -19.70 -14.43 14.19
C ARG A 49 -20.65 -13.32 13.75
N VAL A 50 -20.18 -12.34 12.97
CA VAL A 50 -20.94 -11.12 12.64
C VAL A 50 -21.30 -11.08 11.16
N ALA A 51 -22.56 -11.36 10.83
CA ALA A 51 -23.05 -11.35 9.44
C ALA A 51 -22.84 -10.00 8.72
N LEU A 52 -22.92 -8.89 9.46
CA LEU A 52 -22.69 -7.54 8.95
C LEU A 52 -21.25 -7.35 8.43
N VAL A 53 -20.27 -7.98 9.06
CA VAL A 53 -18.86 -7.91 8.63
C VAL A 53 -18.63 -8.81 7.42
N ARG A 54 -19.24 -10.01 7.42
CA ARG A 54 -19.14 -10.93 6.26
C ARG A 54 -19.64 -10.31 4.97
N ARG A 55 -20.69 -9.48 5.00
CA ARG A 55 -21.24 -8.83 3.79
C ARG A 55 -20.21 -7.98 3.04
N PHE A 56 -19.19 -7.48 3.74
CA PHE A 56 -18.14 -6.65 3.17
C PHE A 56 -16.94 -7.47 2.68
N ARG A 57 -16.87 -8.78 2.97
CA ARG A 57 -15.78 -9.61 2.43
C ARG A 57 -15.95 -9.82 0.94
N ILE A 58 -14.87 -9.66 0.19
CA ILE A 58 -14.84 -9.92 -1.25
C ILE A 58 -15.01 -11.42 -1.49
N GLN A 59 -14.26 -12.25 -0.75
CA GLN A 59 -14.30 -13.71 -0.89
C GLN A 59 -15.09 -14.35 0.26
N GLN A 60 -16.37 -14.65 0.00
CA GLN A 60 -17.30 -15.17 1.01
C GLN A 60 -16.95 -16.57 1.55
N ARG A 61 -16.27 -17.39 0.73
CA ARG A 61 -15.93 -18.78 1.06
C ARG A 61 -14.51 -18.97 1.60
N SER A 62 -13.68 -17.92 1.59
CA SER A 62 -12.31 -18.01 2.06
C SER A 62 -12.22 -17.92 3.57
N HIS A 63 -11.39 -18.76 4.19
CA HIS A 63 -11.12 -18.74 5.62
C HIS A 63 -9.67 -18.33 5.87
N VAL A 64 -9.47 -17.25 6.64
CA VAL A 64 -8.14 -16.82 7.08
C VAL A 64 -7.84 -17.50 8.40
N SER A 65 -6.86 -18.39 8.43
CA SER A 65 -6.47 -19.09 9.66
C SER A 65 -5.34 -18.39 10.40
N TRP A 66 -5.26 -18.61 11.72
CA TRP A 66 -4.16 -18.10 12.54
C TRP A 66 -2.77 -18.52 12.03
N ALA A 67 -2.65 -19.75 11.50
CA ALA A 67 -1.41 -20.23 10.91
C ALA A 67 -1.02 -19.41 9.66
N MET A 68 -1.98 -18.99 8.84
CA MET A 68 -1.72 -18.11 7.69
C MET A 68 -1.25 -16.73 8.16
N MET A 69 -1.91 -16.16 9.19
CA MET A 69 -1.52 -14.88 9.77
C MET A 69 -0.09 -14.91 10.34
N TRP A 70 0.27 -15.98 11.06
CA TRP A 70 1.63 -16.17 11.57
C TRP A 70 2.67 -16.37 10.49
N ASN A 71 2.36 -17.12 9.43
CA ASN A 71 3.26 -17.21 8.29
C ASN A 71 3.49 -15.85 7.62
N CYS A 72 2.45 -15.02 7.50
CA CYS A 72 2.56 -13.69 6.94
C CYS A 72 3.38 -12.76 7.82
N LEU A 73 3.10 -12.75 9.13
CA LEU A 73 3.85 -11.94 10.09
C LEU A 73 5.32 -12.35 10.15
N ALA A 74 5.62 -13.65 10.21
CA ALA A 74 6.98 -14.16 10.24
C ALA A 74 7.75 -13.77 8.97
N GLN A 75 7.13 -13.88 7.79
CA GLN A 75 7.73 -13.47 6.53
C GLN A 75 8.00 -11.96 6.48
N ALA A 76 7.03 -11.13 6.93
CA ALA A 76 7.18 -9.68 6.98
C ALA A 76 8.34 -9.26 7.89
N LEU A 77 8.42 -9.85 9.09
CA LEU A 77 9.52 -9.62 10.04
C LEU A 77 10.87 -10.09 9.48
N TYR A 78 10.91 -11.27 8.85
CA TYR A 78 12.11 -11.77 8.19
C TYR A 78 12.58 -10.81 7.10
N ASN A 79 11.68 -10.35 6.22
CA ASN A 79 12.01 -9.42 5.16
C ASN A 79 12.54 -8.08 5.71
N HIS A 80 11.92 -7.57 6.79
CA HIS A 80 12.37 -6.35 7.45
C HIS A 80 13.77 -6.48 8.04
N VAL A 81 14.06 -7.58 8.74
CA VAL A 81 15.36 -7.79 9.40
C VAL A 81 16.47 -8.10 8.41
N VAL A 82 16.19 -8.95 7.40
CA VAL A 82 17.23 -9.50 6.52
C VAL A 82 17.47 -8.63 5.28
N PHE A 83 16.46 -7.93 4.78
CA PHE A 83 16.59 -7.14 3.54
C PHE A 83 16.42 -5.64 3.77
N ILE A 84 15.33 -5.22 4.41
CA ILE A 84 15.05 -3.79 4.57
C ILE A 84 16.07 -3.13 5.51
N PHE A 85 16.36 -3.74 6.65
CA PHE A 85 17.30 -3.16 7.63
C PHE A 85 18.73 -2.98 7.09
N PRO A 86 19.36 -3.99 6.44
CA PRO A 86 20.65 -3.77 5.79
C PRO A 86 20.60 -2.68 4.71
N LEU A 87 19.52 -2.62 3.94
CA LEU A 87 19.32 -1.60 2.91
C LEU A 87 19.22 -0.19 3.52
N THR A 88 18.51 -0.02 4.64
CA THR A 88 18.37 1.28 5.31
C THR A 88 19.67 1.71 5.98
N VAL A 89 20.45 0.78 6.54
CA VAL A 89 21.80 1.05 7.05
C VAL A 89 22.73 1.51 5.92
N MET A 90 22.69 0.83 4.77
CA MET A 90 23.48 1.21 3.60
C MET A 90 23.09 2.61 3.08
N HIS A 91 21.79 2.88 2.93
CA HIS A 91 21.29 4.20 2.53
C HIS A 91 21.68 5.29 3.54
N TRP A 92 21.57 5.00 4.84
CA TRP A 92 21.96 5.90 5.91
C TRP A 92 23.46 6.29 5.85
N TYR A 93 24.34 5.32 5.56
CA TYR A 93 25.77 5.58 5.41
C TYR A 93 26.09 6.41 4.16
N TRP A 94 25.42 6.12 3.04
CA TRP A 94 25.70 6.78 1.76
C TRP A 94 25.09 8.19 1.66
N ARG A 95 23.91 8.40 2.26
CA ARG A 95 23.14 9.63 2.09
C ARG A 95 22.45 10.06 3.40
N PRO A 96 23.12 10.90 4.21
CA PRO A 96 22.49 11.49 5.38
C PRO A 96 21.29 12.36 5.00
N VAL A 97 20.12 12.06 5.56
CA VAL A 97 18.91 12.85 5.35
C VAL A 97 19.04 14.20 6.06
N ARG A 98 18.73 15.28 5.34
CA ARG A 98 18.69 16.63 5.90
C ARG A 98 17.30 16.93 6.44
N PHE A 99 17.25 17.43 7.67
CA PHE A 99 16.02 17.81 8.36
C PHE A 99 15.99 19.35 8.49
N PRO A 100 15.43 20.07 7.49
CA PRO A 100 15.32 21.53 7.54
C PRO A 100 14.36 21.97 8.65
N GLY A 101 14.47 23.23 9.10
CA GLY A 101 13.58 23.76 10.15
C GLY A 101 12.17 24.09 9.63
N GLU A 102 12.07 24.51 8.38
CA GLU A 102 10.79 24.90 7.77
C GLU A 102 10.13 23.70 7.08
N ALA A 103 8.84 23.50 7.36
CA ALA A 103 7.99 22.50 6.75
C ALA A 103 7.57 22.94 5.33
N PRO A 104 7.18 21.99 4.46
CA PRO A 104 6.64 22.31 3.16
C PRO A 104 5.26 22.96 3.34
N GLY A 105 4.93 23.89 2.45
CA GLY A 105 3.56 24.40 2.36
C GLY A 105 2.58 23.25 2.05
N LEU A 106 1.37 23.31 2.62
CA LEU A 106 0.37 22.23 2.51
C LEU A 106 0.08 21.80 1.05
N LEU A 107 -0.12 22.78 0.16
CA LEU A 107 -0.38 22.48 -1.26
C LEU A 107 0.82 21.84 -1.96
N ARG A 108 2.04 22.25 -1.59
CA ARG A 108 3.27 21.65 -2.11
C ARG A 108 3.39 20.21 -1.64
N ALA A 109 3.19 19.95 -0.35
CA ALA A 109 3.20 18.60 0.20
C ALA A 109 2.14 17.71 -0.47
N ALA A 110 0.91 18.21 -0.64
CA ALA A 110 -0.15 17.47 -1.32
C ALA A 110 0.19 17.17 -2.79
N GLY A 111 0.71 18.15 -3.53
CA GLY A 111 1.11 17.98 -4.93
C GLY A 111 2.27 16.99 -5.10
N GLU A 112 3.30 17.08 -4.26
CA GLU A 112 4.43 16.15 -4.22
C GLU A 112 3.96 14.73 -3.86
N MET A 113 3.07 14.57 -2.88
CA MET A 113 2.48 13.27 -2.52
C MET A 113 1.74 12.66 -3.71
N VAL A 114 0.87 13.42 -4.39
CA VAL A 114 0.15 12.95 -5.58
C VAL A 114 1.12 12.56 -6.69
N ALA A 115 2.18 13.34 -6.91
CA ALA A 115 3.21 13.00 -7.90
C ALA A 115 3.96 11.70 -7.55
N CYS A 116 4.41 11.55 -6.31
CA CYS A 116 5.05 10.31 -5.84
C CYS A 116 4.13 9.10 -6.00
N LEU A 117 2.86 9.26 -5.66
CA LEU A 117 1.81 8.26 -5.81
C LEU A 117 1.67 7.83 -7.28
N LEU A 118 1.45 8.77 -8.20
CA LEU A 118 1.30 8.45 -9.62
C LEU A 118 2.55 7.79 -10.22
N LEU A 119 3.75 8.22 -9.82
CA LEU A 119 4.99 7.60 -10.26
C LEU A 119 5.13 6.17 -9.74
N PHE A 120 4.85 5.95 -8.46
CA PHE A 120 4.89 4.62 -7.85
C PHE A 120 3.89 3.68 -8.51
N ASP A 121 2.65 4.12 -8.70
CA ASP A 121 1.61 3.35 -9.37
C ASP A 121 2.02 2.96 -10.79
N PHE A 122 2.53 3.92 -11.57
CA PHE A 122 2.99 3.66 -12.93
C PHE A 122 4.16 2.67 -12.98
N GLN A 123 5.19 2.87 -12.16
CA GLN A 123 6.35 1.97 -12.06
C GLN A 123 5.90 0.57 -11.69
N TYR A 124 5.02 0.47 -10.69
CA TYR A 124 4.55 -0.80 -10.20
C TYR A 124 3.64 -1.50 -11.20
N PHE A 125 2.76 -0.78 -11.89
CA PHE A 125 1.94 -1.32 -12.95
C PHE A 125 2.79 -1.97 -14.05
N VAL A 126 3.82 -1.27 -14.54
CA VAL A 126 4.73 -1.82 -15.56
C VAL A 126 5.45 -3.05 -15.02
N TRP A 127 5.93 -3.00 -13.78
CA TRP A 127 6.64 -4.10 -13.15
C TRP A 127 5.76 -5.35 -12.96
N HIS A 128 4.55 -5.16 -12.45
CA HIS A 128 3.55 -6.20 -12.28
C HIS A 128 3.14 -6.81 -13.64
N LEU A 129 2.89 -5.98 -14.65
CA LEU A 129 2.61 -6.46 -16.00
C LEU A 129 3.74 -7.35 -16.53
N LEU A 130 5.00 -6.93 -16.34
CA LEU A 130 6.17 -7.71 -16.75
C LEU A 130 6.27 -9.03 -15.98
N HIS A 131 5.99 -9.06 -14.68
CA HIS A 131 5.94 -10.29 -13.89
C HIS A 131 5.00 -11.32 -14.52
N HIS A 132 3.78 -10.93 -14.91
CA HIS A 132 2.81 -11.85 -15.49
C HIS A 132 3.08 -12.20 -16.96
N LYS A 133 3.77 -11.33 -17.71
CA LYS A 133 4.10 -11.58 -19.13
C LYS A 133 5.36 -12.43 -19.31
N VAL A 134 6.33 -12.34 -18.41
CA VAL A 134 7.63 -13.02 -18.52
C VAL A 134 7.71 -14.12 -17.46
N PRO A 135 7.69 -15.41 -17.83
CA PRO A 135 7.64 -16.52 -16.87
C PRO A 135 8.81 -16.56 -15.87
N TRP A 136 9.99 -16.10 -16.27
CA TRP A 136 11.14 -15.99 -15.37
C TRP A 136 10.91 -14.94 -14.27
N LEU A 137 10.38 -13.77 -14.65
CA LEU A 137 10.06 -12.71 -13.69
C LEU A 137 8.97 -13.18 -12.71
N TYR A 138 7.90 -13.81 -13.19
CA TYR A 138 6.88 -14.40 -12.34
C TYR A 138 7.48 -15.33 -11.27
N ARG A 139 8.29 -16.31 -11.69
CA ARG A 139 8.83 -17.35 -10.79
C ARG A 139 9.80 -16.78 -9.76
N THR A 140 10.60 -15.79 -10.15
CA THR A 140 11.67 -15.21 -9.32
C THR A 140 11.15 -14.14 -8.36
N PHE A 141 10.25 -13.27 -8.82
CA PHE A 141 9.81 -12.10 -8.05
C PHE A 141 8.43 -12.30 -7.43
N HIS A 142 7.46 -12.76 -8.22
CA HIS A 142 6.03 -12.59 -7.90
C HIS A 142 5.31 -13.86 -7.42
N LYS A 143 5.89 -15.04 -7.65
CA LYS A 143 5.25 -16.32 -7.32
C LYS A 143 4.95 -16.49 -5.83
N VAL A 144 5.81 -15.94 -4.95
CA VAL A 144 5.60 -16.00 -3.49
C VAL A 144 4.40 -15.16 -3.09
N HIS A 145 4.24 -13.99 -3.71
CA HIS A 145 3.13 -13.09 -3.48
C HIS A 145 1.78 -13.73 -3.81
N HIS A 146 1.72 -14.48 -4.92
CA HIS A 146 0.54 -15.25 -5.33
C HIS A 146 0.29 -16.55 -4.56
N LYS A 147 0.99 -16.81 -3.44
CA LYS A 147 0.76 -18.03 -2.66
C LYS A 147 -0.66 -18.09 -2.09
N TYR A 148 -1.20 -16.96 -1.64
CA TYR A 148 -2.54 -16.88 -1.06
C TYR A 148 -3.53 -16.35 -2.09
N THR A 149 -4.37 -17.24 -2.63
CA THR A 149 -5.44 -16.88 -3.60
C THR A 149 -6.54 -16.02 -2.98
N SER A 150 -6.71 -16.13 -1.66
CA SER A 150 -7.57 -15.26 -0.86
C SER A 150 -6.70 -14.28 -0.08
N THR A 151 -6.68 -13.03 -0.52
CA THR A 151 -5.95 -11.97 0.17
C THR A 151 -6.65 -11.58 1.47
N PHE A 152 -5.83 -11.26 2.46
CA PHE A 152 -6.20 -10.66 3.74
C PHE A 152 -5.08 -9.70 4.15
N ALA A 153 -5.34 -8.73 5.03
CA ALA A 153 -4.44 -7.58 5.21
C ALA A 153 -2.95 -7.93 5.43
N LEU A 154 -2.61 -9.02 6.12
CA LEU A 154 -1.21 -9.41 6.35
C LEU A 154 -0.51 -9.98 5.09
N THR A 155 -1.25 -10.32 4.04
CA THR A 155 -0.67 -10.77 2.76
C THR A 155 0.03 -9.65 1.98
N THR A 156 -0.23 -8.38 2.34
CA THR A 156 0.43 -7.19 1.75
C THR A 156 1.94 -7.33 1.69
N GLU A 157 2.56 -7.78 2.78
CA GLU A 157 4.01 -7.97 2.87
C GLU A 157 4.45 -9.43 2.76
N TYR A 158 3.53 -10.32 2.39
CA TYR A 158 3.87 -11.70 2.07
C TYR A 158 4.43 -11.79 0.65
N SER A 159 5.64 -11.28 0.46
CA SER A 159 6.34 -11.28 -0.82
C SER A 159 7.76 -11.85 -0.70
N GLY A 160 8.30 -12.26 -1.83
CA GLY A 160 9.69 -12.69 -1.92
C GLY A 160 10.65 -11.50 -1.80
N ALA A 161 11.89 -11.77 -1.38
CA ALA A 161 12.92 -10.75 -1.16
C ALA A 161 13.05 -9.75 -2.32
N TRP A 162 13.09 -10.25 -3.56
CA TRP A 162 13.29 -9.43 -4.74
C TRP A 162 12.11 -8.50 -5.04
N GLU A 163 10.88 -8.96 -4.80
CA GLU A 163 9.71 -8.11 -4.94
C GLU A 163 9.66 -7.05 -3.85
N THR A 164 9.94 -7.42 -2.59
CA THR A 164 10.04 -6.47 -1.48
C THR A 164 11.09 -5.38 -1.77
N LEU A 165 12.28 -5.77 -2.23
CA LEU A 165 13.36 -4.84 -2.57
C LEU A 165 13.01 -3.93 -3.75
N SER A 166 12.34 -4.46 -4.79
CA SER A 166 11.92 -3.68 -5.96
C SER A 166 10.85 -2.64 -5.58
N LEU A 167 9.86 -3.04 -4.76
CA LEU A 167 8.84 -2.15 -4.22
C LEU A 167 9.44 -1.06 -3.32
N GLY A 168 10.35 -1.45 -2.42
CA GLY A 168 11.08 -0.50 -1.57
C GLY A 168 11.89 0.50 -2.39
N PHE A 169 12.55 0.05 -3.47
CA PHE A 169 13.28 0.90 -4.38
C PHE A 169 12.37 1.92 -5.09
N PHE A 170 11.26 1.49 -5.67
CA PHE A 170 10.31 2.41 -6.32
C PHE A 170 9.75 3.45 -5.33
N ALA A 171 9.37 3.00 -4.13
CA ALA A 171 8.85 3.91 -3.12
C ALA A 171 9.91 4.92 -2.66
N ALA A 172 11.17 4.53 -2.50
CA ALA A 172 12.24 5.43 -2.06
C ALA A 172 12.74 6.37 -3.16
N VAL A 173 12.82 5.92 -4.42
CA VAL A 173 13.42 6.72 -5.50
C VAL A 173 12.54 7.91 -5.91
N ASN A 174 11.22 7.78 -5.83
CA ASN A 174 10.27 8.82 -6.24
C ASN A 174 10.41 10.14 -5.45
N PRO A 175 10.34 10.15 -4.10
CA PRO A 175 10.56 11.37 -3.33
C PRO A 175 11.97 11.93 -3.50
N MET A 176 12.98 11.07 -3.74
CA MET A 176 14.34 11.51 -4.03
C MET A 176 14.44 12.26 -5.35
N LEU A 177 13.84 11.74 -6.43
CA LEU A 177 13.84 12.36 -7.75
C LEU A 177 13.07 13.68 -7.77
N LEU A 178 11.98 13.76 -7.03
CA LEU A 178 11.15 14.97 -6.93
C LEU A 178 11.69 16.01 -5.94
N GLY A 179 12.74 15.68 -5.17
CA GLY A 179 13.31 16.58 -4.18
C GLY A 179 12.33 16.88 -3.04
N CYS A 180 11.51 15.91 -2.67
CA CYS A 180 10.47 16.06 -1.66
C CYS A 180 11.07 16.40 -0.30
N HIS A 181 10.31 17.17 0.48
CA HIS A 181 10.63 17.40 1.87
C HIS A 181 10.47 16.08 2.69
N PRO A 182 11.31 15.79 3.71
CA PRO A 182 11.21 14.54 4.48
C PRO A 182 9.82 14.30 5.10
N LEU A 183 9.13 15.36 5.54
CA LEU A 183 7.71 15.28 5.95
C LEU A 183 6.83 14.71 4.83
N THR A 184 6.92 15.25 3.61
CA THR A 184 6.17 14.77 2.45
C THR A 184 6.50 13.30 2.16
N GLU A 185 7.78 12.94 2.21
CA GLU A 185 8.25 11.56 2.02
C GLU A 185 7.62 10.60 3.05
N MET A 186 7.63 10.95 4.34
CA MET A 186 7.00 10.17 5.40
C MET A 186 5.48 10.02 5.18
N LEU A 187 4.80 11.11 4.82
CA LEU A 187 3.36 11.08 4.54
C LEU A 187 3.04 10.22 3.31
N PHE A 188 3.85 10.30 2.26
CA PHE A 188 3.75 9.45 1.09
C PHE A 188 3.91 7.97 1.46
N PHE A 189 4.93 7.60 2.24
CA PHE A 189 5.11 6.21 2.67
C PHE A 189 3.93 5.69 3.50
N VAL A 190 3.44 6.48 4.45
CA VAL A 190 2.26 6.11 5.26
C VAL A 190 1.04 5.86 4.37
N LEU A 191 0.77 6.78 3.44
CA LEU A 191 -0.37 6.65 2.54
C LEU A 191 -0.19 5.46 1.58
N ASN A 192 1.01 5.23 1.06
CA ASN A 192 1.32 4.10 0.19
C ASN A 192 1.16 2.75 0.90
N ILE A 193 1.61 2.64 2.16
CA ILE A 193 1.40 1.44 2.98
C ILE A 193 -0.09 1.24 3.25
N TRP A 194 -0.83 2.31 3.61
CA TRP A 194 -2.28 2.23 3.81
C TRP A 194 -2.99 1.68 2.56
N LEU A 195 -2.75 2.27 1.38
CA LEU A 195 -3.36 1.83 0.13
C LEU A 195 -3.03 0.37 -0.17
N SER A 196 -1.77 -0.04 0.03
CA SER A 196 -1.35 -1.43 -0.15
C SER A 196 -2.07 -2.39 0.80
N VAL A 197 -2.20 -2.03 2.09
CA VAL A 197 -2.94 -2.83 3.08
C VAL A 197 -4.42 -2.92 2.73
N GLU A 198 -5.01 -1.80 2.30
CA GLU A 198 -6.41 -1.74 1.87
C GLU A 198 -6.66 -2.71 0.70
N ASP A 199 -5.80 -2.70 -0.32
CA ASP A 199 -5.86 -3.57 -1.51
C ASP A 199 -5.79 -5.07 -1.18
N HIS A 200 -5.08 -5.41 -0.10
CA HIS A 200 -4.96 -6.78 0.37
C HIS A 200 -5.96 -7.14 1.46
N SER A 201 -6.74 -6.20 1.96
CA SER A 201 -7.58 -6.40 3.15
C SER A 201 -8.59 -7.54 3.00
N GLY A 202 -9.03 -7.82 1.77
CA GLY A 202 -10.10 -8.79 1.49
C GLY A 202 -11.50 -8.23 1.77
N TYR A 203 -11.62 -6.91 2.03
CA TYR A 203 -12.87 -6.21 2.28
C TYR A 203 -13.17 -5.17 1.18
N ASP A 204 -14.44 -4.93 0.90
CA ASP A 204 -14.96 -3.89 0.00
C ASP A 204 -16.00 -3.06 0.76
N PHE A 205 -15.57 -1.89 1.23
CA PHE A 205 -16.41 -0.99 2.03
C PHE A 205 -17.09 0.08 1.16
N PRO A 206 -18.30 0.56 1.56
CA PRO A 206 -19.10 1.46 0.72
C PRO A 206 -18.48 2.85 0.52
N TRP A 207 -17.63 3.32 1.43
CA TRP A 207 -16.91 4.60 1.28
C TRP A 207 -15.71 4.50 0.34
N GLU A 208 -15.22 3.29 0.04
CA GLU A 208 -14.19 3.05 -0.99
C GLU A 208 -14.78 3.18 -2.41
N GLN A 209 -16.11 3.28 -2.53
CA GLN A 209 -16.85 3.37 -3.78
C GLN A 209 -17.25 4.81 -4.14
N MET A 210 -16.44 5.82 -3.80
CA MET A 210 -16.69 7.25 -4.09
C MET A 210 -16.65 7.63 -5.59
N GLU A 211 -17.32 6.86 -6.46
CA GLU A 211 -17.63 7.27 -7.83
C GLU A 211 -18.95 6.70 -8.39
N MET A 212 -19.83 6.07 -7.58
CA MET A 212 -21.09 5.48 -8.08
C MET A 212 -22.37 6.22 -7.67
N LEU A 213 -22.29 7.30 -6.89
CA LEU A 213 -23.46 8.10 -6.51
C LEU A 213 -23.75 9.28 -7.45
N ALA A 214 -22.81 9.64 -8.34
CA ALA A 214 -23.06 10.66 -9.38
C ALA A 214 -23.83 10.13 -10.61
N LYS A 215 -23.79 8.82 -10.87
CA LYS A 215 -24.43 8.22 -12.07
C LYS A 215 -25.80 7.59 -11.84
N LYS A 216 -26.23 7.36 -10.59
CA LYS A 216 -27.49 6.64 -10.31
C LYS A 216 -28.75 7.52 -10.28
N LYS A 217 -28.64 8.84 -10.48
CA LYS A 217 -29.77 9.78 -10.37
C LYS A 217 -30.13 10.55 -11.64
N HIS A 218 -29.64 10.16 -12.81
CA HIS A 218 -30.09 10.77 -14.07
C HIS A 218 -30.54 9.74 -15.10
N ASN A 219 -31.85 9.78 -15.39
CA ASN A 219 -32.56 9.20 -16.53
C ASN A 219 -32.86 7.70 -16.51
N GLY A 220 -34.06 7.38 -15.99
CA GLY A 220 -34.74 6.10 -16.12
C GLY A 220 -35.12 5.73 -17.56
N LYS A 221 -34.14 5.26 -18.35
CA LYS A 221 -34.38 4.42 -19.52
C LYS A 221 -33.36 3.28 -19.56
N GLU A 222 -33.85 2.07 -19.33
CA GLU A 222 -33.11 0.84 -19.54
C GLU A 222 -32.84 0.61 -21.03
N ARG A 223 -31.56 0.46 -21.39
CA ARG A 223 -31.07 -0.54 -22.36
C ARG A 223 -29.62 -0.90 -22.02
N PRO A 224 -29.29 -2.14 -21.66
CA PRO A 224 -27.91 -2.57 -21.62
C PRO A 224 -27.43 -2.82 -23.06
N ARG A 225 -26.53 -1.97 -23.55
CA ARG A 225 -25.73 -2.27 -24.73
C ARG A 225 -24.58 -3.15 -24.25
N TRP A 226 -24.60 -4.43 -24.63
CA TRP A 226 -23.58 -5.43 -24.25
C TRP A 226 -22.17 -4.99 -24.66
N PRO A 227 -21.17 -5.05 -23.77
CA PRO A 227 -19.78 -5.19 -24.16
C PRO A 227 -19.48 -6.67 -24.50
N SER A 228 -18.56 -6.88 -25.43
CA SER A 228 -18.14 -8.20 -25.96
C SER A 228 -17.76 -9.22 -24.87
N ALA A 229 -17.83 -10.50 -25.24
CA ALA A 229 -17.65 -11.70 -24.40
C ALA A 229 -16.33 -11.80 -23.58
N SER A 230 -15.39 -10.87 -23.72
CA SER A 230 -14.23 -10.72 -22.83
C SER A 230 -14.56 -10.04 -21.49
N CYS A 231 -15.74 -9.44 -21.35
CA CYS A 231 -16.13 -8.61 -20.20
C CYS A 231 -16.85 -9.37 -19.06
N LEU A 232 -17.03 -10.69 -19.16
CA LEU A 232 -17.84 -11.49 -18.23
C LEU A 232 -17.05 -12.33 -17.20
N LEU A 233 -15.71 -12.28 -17.18
CA LEU A 233 -14.92 -13.11 -16.27
C LEU A 233 -14.29 -12.40 -15.06
N SER A 234 -14.28 -11.05 -14.96
CA SER A 234 -13.54 -10.36 -13.88
C SER A 234 -14.37 -9.51 -12.90
N GLY A 235 -15.66 -9.30 -13.13
CA GLY A 235 -16.61 -8.83 -12.09
C GLY A 235 -16.25 -7.58 -11.28
N ARG A 236 -15.33 -6.69 -11.70
CA ARG A 236 -14.94 -5.51 -10.91
C ARG A 236 -15.17 -4.21 -11.68
N ARG A 237 -16.05 -3.37 -11.12
CA ARG A 237 -16.35 -2.01 -11.58
C ARG A 237 -15.18 -1.09 -11.23
N HIS A 238 -14.83 -0.23 -12.18
CA HIS A 238 -13.73 0.73 -12.16
C HIS A 238 -13.60 1.48 -10.82
N ARG A 239 -12.38 1.47 -10.27
CA ARG A 239 -11.95 2.12 -9.03
C ARG A 239 -10.69 2.95 -9.33
N VAL A 240 -10.33 3.84 -8.41
CA VAL A 240 -9.18 4.78 -8.41
C VAL A 240 -7.97 4.22 -9.17
N VAL A 241 -7.19 5.10 -9.82
CA VAL A 241 -5.97 4.78 -10.62
C VAL A 241 -5.12 3.64 -10.00
N PHE A 242 -4.99 3.62 -8.66
CA PHE A 242 -4.29 2.60 -7.86
C PHE A 242 -4.85 1.18 -7.85
N ARG A 243 -6.17 0.99 -8.02
CA ARG A 243 -6.86 -0.31 -7.89
C ARG A 243 -7.20 -0.97 -9.22
N LEU A 244 -6.82 -0.38 -10.34
CA LEU A 244 -7.19 -0.90 -11.66
C LEU A 244 -6.46 -2.20 -12.03
N TRP A 245 -5.36 -2.52 -11.35
CA TRP A 245 -4.39 -3.52 -11.82
C TRP A 245 -4.30 -4.78 -10.96
N TRP A 246 -4.85 -4.74 -9.74
CA TRP A 246 -4.70 -5.80 -8.72
C TRP A 246 -5.72 -6.95 -8.85
N ASN A 247 -6.20 -7.20 -10.07
CA ASN A 247 -7.16 -8.26 -10.34
C ASN A 247 -6.49 -9.33 -11.21
N ASP A 248 -5.97 -10.37 -10.57
CA ASP A 248 -5.84 -11.69 -11.18
C ASP A 248 -7.20 -12.35 -11.42
#